data_AF-A0A1I5BG64-F1
#
_entry.id   AF-A0A1I5BG64-F1
#
_cell.length_a   1.000
_cell.length_b   1.000
_cell.length_c   1.000
_cell.angle_alpha   90.00
_cell.angle_beta   90.00
_cell.angle_gamma   90.00
#
_symmetry.space_group_name_H-M   'P 1'
#
loop_
_entity.id
_entity.type
_entity.pdbx_description
1 polymer ?
#
loop_
_entity_poly.entity_id
_entity_poly.type
_entity_poly.pdbx_seq_one_letter_code
_entity_poly.pdbx_strand_id
1 'polypeptide(L)'
;MINNEITTTKGMESAQKALEQAKNRYAQEKKKANEDKRKRENAHKYMMGGVIRKFFPECYCFEESEMNEILKVALATPQCQKVITDIKARATNQVLSTLV
;
A
#
# COMPACT_ATOMS: atom_id res chain seq x y z
N MET A 1 44.02 7.49 42.01
CA MET A 1 43.79 7.80 40.58
C MET A 1 42.59 6.98 40.13
N ILE A 2 41.49 7.62 39.75
CA ILE A 2 40.26 6.95 39.36
C ILE A 2 40.38 6.53 37.89
N ASN A 3 40.01 5.28 37.61
CA ASN A 3 40.12 4.55 36.34
C ASN A 3 39.29 5.13 35.18
N ASN A 4 39.46 6.42 34.84
CA ASN A 4 38.65 7.12 33.83
C ASN A 4 38.76 6.51 32.42
N GLU A 5 39.90 5.95 32.05
CA GLU A 5 40.10 5.33 30.74
C GLU A 5 39.23 4.07 30.57
N ILE A 6 39.17 3.20 31.59
CA ILE A 6 38.36 1.97 31.57
C ILE A 6 36.86 2.28 31.52
N THR A 7 36.41 3.34 32.22
CA THR A 7 35.01 3.78 32.19
C THR A 7 34.62 4.36 30.84
N THR A 8 35.55 5.09 30.20
CA THR A 8 35.33 5.71 28.88
C THR A 8 35.25 4.64 27.77
N THR A 9 36.13 3.63 27.79
CA THR A 9 36.10 2.53 26.80
C THR A 9 34.84 1.68 26.89
N LYS A 10 34.37 1.35 28.11
CA LYS A 10 33.10 0.63 28.32
C LYS A 10 31.87 1.44 27.90
N GLY A 11 31.91 2.76 28.12
CA GLY A 11 30.89 3.70 27.63
C GLY A 11 30.81 3.73 26.10
N MET A 12 31.95 3.72 25.42
CA MET A 12 32.00 3.69 23.95
C MET A 12 31.48 2.37 23.36
N GLU A 13 31.85 1.22 23.94
CA GLU A 13 31.38 -0.10 23.48
C GLU A 13 29.85 -0.26 23.65
N SER A 14 29.33 0.19 24.80
CA SER A 14 27.88 0.19 25.05
C SER A 14 27.11 1.12 24.10
N ALA A 15 27.67 2.30 23.77
CA ALA A 15 27.09 3.21 22.78
C ALA A 15 27.11 2.61 21.37
N GLN A 16 28.19 1.92 20.99
CA GLN A 16 28.29 1.23 19.69
C GLN A 16 27.25 0.11 19.57
N LYS A 17 27.09 -0.70 20.62
CA LYS A 17 26.08 -1.76 20.67
C LYS A 17 24.65 -1.21 20.61
N ALA A 18 24.39 -0.09 21.29
CA ALA A 18 23.10 0.60 21.23
C ALA A 18 22.79 1.11 19.81
N LEU A 19 23.78 1.67 19.12
CA LEU A 19 23.65 2.12 17.73
C LEU A 19 23.35 0.96 16.78
N GLU A 20 24.02 -0.17 16.94
CA GLU A 20 23.80 -1.37 16.12
C GLU A 20 22.40 -1.95 16.36
N GLN A 21 21.95 -2.02 17.60
CA GLN A 21 20.57 -2.42 17.92
C GLN A 21 19.54 -1.47 17.31
N ALA A 22 19.77 -0.16 17.37
CA ALA A 22 18.88 0.83 16.75
C ALA A 22 18.81 0.66 15.22
N LYS A 23 19.96 0.42 14.56
CA LYS A 23 20.00 0.13 13.12
C LYS A 23 19.22 -1.15 12.77
N ASN A 24 19.37 -2.21 13.58
CA ASN A 24 18.65 -3.46 13.38
C ASN A 24 17.14 -3.30 13.56
N ARG A 25 16.69 -2.55 14.58
CA ARG A 25 15.26 -2.22 14.76
C ARG A 25 14.71 -1.43 13.58
N TYR A 26 15.41 -0.41 13.12
CA TYR A 26 15.02 0.37 11.95
C TYR A 26 14.90 -0.50 10.69
N ALA A 27 15.86 -1.40 10.45
CA ALA A 27 15.82 -2.31 9.31
C ALA A 27 14.62 -3.28 9.39
N GLN A 28 14.31 -3.79 10.58
CA GLN A 28 13.15 -4.66 10.81
C GLN A 28 11.83 -3.93 10.60
N GLU A 29 11.68 -2.71 11.12
CA GLU A 29 10.48 -1.89 10.93
C GLU A 29 10.29 -1.52 9.45
N LYS A 30 11.37 -1.15 8.75
CA LYS A 30 11.34 -0.89 7.30
C LYS A 30 10.90 -2.12 6.52
N LYS A 31 11.41 -3.31 6.88
CA LYS A 31 10.99 -4.58 6.26
C LYS A 31 9.51 -4.85 6.51
N LYS A 32 9.03 -4.71 7.75
CA LYS A 32 7.62 -4.90 8.11
C LYS A 32 6.71 -3.93 7.35
N ALA A 33 7.07 -2.65 7.28
CA ALA A 33 6.30 -1.65 6.53
C ALA A 33 6.21 -1.99 5.03
N ASN A 34 7.29 -2.49 4.43
CA ASN A 34 7.29 -2.94 3.04
C ASN A 34 6.42 -4.19 2.83
N GLU A 35 6.47 -5.15 3.75
CA GLU A 35 5.62 -6.34 3.69
C GLU A 35 4.13 -5.98 3.82
N ASP A 36 3.79 -5.08 4.73
CA ASP A 36 2.41 -4.60 4.92
C ASP A 36 1.91 -3.79 3.72
N LYS A 37 2.79 -3.00 3.09
CA LYS A 37 2.50 -2.34 1.81
C LYS A 37 2.20 -3.37 0.72
N ARG A 38 3.05 -4.38 0.56
CA ARG A 38 2.87 -5.45 -0.45
C ARG A 38 1.58 -6.25 -0.20
N LYS A 39 1.25 -6.55 1.06
CA LYS A 39 -0.01 -7.22 1.42
C LYS A 39 -1.23 -6.40 1.01
N ARG A 40 -1.23 -5.09 1.29
CA ARG A 40 -2.32 -4.19 0.90
C ARG A 40 -2.47 -4.09 -0.62
N GLU A 41 -1.37 -3.92 -1.33
CA GLU A 41 -1.38 -3.86 -2.79
C GLU A 41 -1.89 -5.16 -3.41
N ASN A 42 -1.45 -6.31 -2.91
CA ASN A 42 -1.93 -7.61 -3.39
C ASN A 42 -3.41 -7.83 -3.06
N ALA A 43 -3.87 -7.45 -1.87
CA ALA A 43 -5.28 -7.54 -1.51
C ALA A 43 -6.15 -6.74 -2.49
N HIS A 44 -5.74 -5.53 -2.84
CA HIS A 44 -6.43 -4.73 -3.87
C HIS A 44 -6.39 -5.38 -5.25
N LYS A 45 -5.25 -5.95 -5.67
CA LYS A 45 -5.15 -6.66 -6.96
C LYS A 45 -6.12 -7.84 -7.05
N TYR A 46 -6.19 -8.67 -6.01
CA TYR A 46 -7.12 -9.81 -5.98
C TYR A 46 -8.59 -9.37 -5.99
N MET A 47 -8.92 -8.33 -5.22
CA MET A 47 -10.27 -7.75 -5.23
C MET A 47 -10.65 -7.25 -6.62
N MET A 48 -9.78 -6.46 -7.26
CA MET A 48 -10.02 -5.93 -8.61
C MET A 48 -10.18 -7.04 -9.65
N GLY A 49 -9.31 -8.06 -9.63
CA GLY A 49 -9.42 -9.21 -10.53
C GLY A 49 -10.72 -9.99 -10.34
N GLY A 50 -11.17 -10.16 -9.10
CA GLY A 50 -12.45 -10.82 -8.79
C GLY A 50 -13.66 -10.04 -9.33
N VAL A 51 -13.64 -8.71 -9.25
CA VAL A 51 -14.72 -7.86 -9.79
C VAL A 51 -14.74 -7.94 -11.32
N ILE A 52 -13.59 -7.85 -11.98
CA ILE A 52 -13.52 -7.98 -13.44
C ILE A 52 -14.07 -9.32 -13.88
N ARG A 53 -13.62 -10.44 -13.30
CA ARG A 53 -14.13 -11.78 -13.61
C ARG A 53 -15.66 -11.90 -13.43
N LYS A 54 -16.23 -11.24 -12.42
CA LYS A 54 -17.67 -11.30 -12.13
C LYS A 54 -18.52 -10.71 -13.25
N PHE A 55 -18.08 -9.60 -13.85
CA PHE A 55 -18.85 -8.88 -14.86
C PHE A 55 -18.34 -9.09 -16.29
N PHE A 56 -17.12 -9.59 -16.43
CA PHE A 56 -16.49 -9.93 -17.70
C PHE A 56 -15.79 -11.29 -17.60
N PRO A 57 -16.54 -12.41 -17.65
CA PRO A 57 -15.98 -13.76 -17.47
C PRO A 57 -14.95 -14.16 -18.54
N GLU A 58 -15.07 -13.60 -19.74
CA GLU A 58 -14.17 -13.81 -20.87
C GLU A 58 -12.82 -13.09 -20.71
N CYS A 59 -12.59 -12.36 -19.61
CA CYS A 59 -11.35 -11.61 -19.39
C CYS A 59 -10.08 -12.47 -19.43
N TYR A 60 -10.17 -13.78 -19.22
CA TYR A 60 -9.03 -14.72 -19.30
C TYR A 60 -8.65 -15.10 -20.72
N CYS A 61 -9.46 -14.76 -21.72
CA CYS A 61 -9.19 -15.02 -23.13
C CYS A 61 -8.32 -13.93 -23.79
N PHE A 62 -8.01 -12.87 -23.04
CA PHE A 62 -7.31 -11.70 -23.54
C PHE A 62 -5.97 -11.52 -22.83
N GLU A 63 -4.97 -11.11 -23.58
CA GLU A 63 -3.68 -10.69 -23.03
C GLU A 63 -3.80 -9.32 -22.35
N GLU A 64 -2.82 -8.96 -21.51
CA GLU A 64 -2.85 -7.70 -20.75
C GLU A 64 -3.04 -6.47 -21.66
N SER A 65 -2.40 -6.45 -22.83
CA SER A 65 -2.55 -5.35 -23.79
C SER A 65 -3.97 -5.21 -24.34
N GLU A 66 -4.62 -6.33 -24.63
CA GLU A 66 -6.00 -6.37 -25.16
C GLU A 66 -6.99 -5.99 -24.06
N MET A 67 -6.78 -6.49 -22.85
CA MET A 67 -7.55 -6.07 -21.67
C MET A 67 -7.43 -4.56 -21.42
N ASN A 68 -6.24 -3.99 -21.57
CA ASN A 68 -6.01 -2.56 -21.42
C ASN A 68 -6.80 -1.75 -22.47
N GLU A 69 -6.86 -2.21 -23.72
CA GLU A 69 -7.64 -1.56 -24.78
C GLU A 69 -9.14 -1.61 -24.48
N ILE A 70 -9.66 -2.79 -24.11
CA ILE A 70 -11.06 -2.99 -23.74
C ILE A 70 -11.45 -2.09 -22.58
N LEU A 71 -10.66 -2.09 -21.51
CA LEU A 71 -10.94 -1.28 -20.31
C LEU A 71 -10.84 0.22 -20.60
N LYS A 72 -9.89 0.65 -21.43
CA LYS A 72 -9.75 2.06 -21.84
C LYS A 72 -11.01 2.54 -22.54
N VAL A 73 -11.54 1.75 -23.48
CA VAL A 73 -12.79 2.09 -24.18
C VAL A 73 -13.98 2.04 -23.22
N ALA A 74 -14.13 0.96 -22.46
CA ALA A 74 -15.25 0.78 -21.53
C ALA A 74 -15.35 1.92 -20.51
N LEU A 75 -14.22 2.31 -19.91
CA LEU A 75 -14.15 3.41 -18.95
C LEU A 75 -14.36 4.76 -19.61
N ALA A 76 -13.99 4.95 -20.88
CA ALA A 76 -14.24 6.20 -21.61
C ALA A 76 -15.71 6.38 -22.04
N THR A 77 -16.54 5.35 -21.97
CA THR A 77 -17.96 5.48 -22.36
C THR A 77 -18.70 6.49 -21.47
N PRO A 78 -19.60 7.32 -22.04
CA PRO A 78 -20.39 8.28 -21.26
C PRO A 78 -21.20 7.63 -20.13
N GLN A 79 -21.69 6.42 -20.35
CA GLN A 79 -22.44 5.66 -19.35
C GLN A 79 -21.57 5.30 -18.14
N CYS A 80 -20.35 4.79 -18.39
CA CYS A 80 -19.43 4.46 -17.31
C CYS A 80 -19.00 5.73 -16.55
N GLN A 81 -18.67 6.81 -17.27
CA GLN A 81 -18.31 8.10 -16.66
C GLN A 81 -19.43 8.70 -15.80
N LYS A 82 -20.69 8.58 -16.26
CA LYS A 82 -21.86 8.99 -15.45
C LYS A 82 -21.95 8.18 -14.17
N VAL A 83 -21.85 6.85 -14.24
CA VAL A 83 -21.91 5.98 -13.04
C VAL A 83 -20.78 6.32 -12.07
N ILE A 84 -19.56 6.54 -12.55
CA ILE A 84 -18.42 6.97 -11.73
C ILE A 84 -18.73 8.29 -11.03
N THR A 85 -19.29 9.26 -11.76
CA THR A 85 -19.67 10.58 -11.21
C THR A 85 -20.73 10.44 -10.13
N ASP A 86 -21.79 9.66 -10.38
CA ASP A 86 -22.86 9.40 -9.42
C ASP A 86 -22.33 8.71 -8.14
N ILE A 87 -21.41 7.74 -8.27
CA ILE A 87 -20.76 7.10 -7.11
C ILE A 87 -19.95 8.10 -6.30
N LYS A 88 -19.14 8.93 -6.96
CA LYS A 88 -18.33 9.96 -6.28
C LYS A 88 -19.21 10.96 -5.54
N ALA A 89 -20.30 11.42 -6.16
CA ALA A 89 -21.25 12.32 -5.53
C ALA A 89 -21.91 11.70 -4.28
N ARG A 90 -22.30 10.42 -4.34
CA ARG A 90 -22.84 9.70 -3.17
C ARG A 90 -21.84 9.62 -2.03
N ALA A 91 -20.57 9.34 -2.32
CA ALA A 91 -19.53 9.28 -1.30
C ALA A 91 -19.32 10.65 -0.62
N THR A 92 -19.29 11.73 -1.39
CA THR A 92 -19.18 13.10 -0.85
C THR A 92 -20.37 13.46 0.04
N ASN A 93 -21.59 13.16 -0.41
CA ASN A 93 -22.80 13.46 0.35
C ASN A 93 -22.90 12.62 1.64
N GLN A 94 -22.42 11.37 1.60
CA GLN A 94 -22.37 10.51 2.78
C GLN A 94 -21.40 11.06 3.83
N VAL A 95 -20.22 11.53 3.43
CA VAL A 95 -19.25 12.18 4.33
C VAL A 95 -19.86 13.43 4.97
N LEU A 96 -20.53 14.29 4.20
CA LEU A 96 -21.21 15.48 4.74
C LEU A 96 -22.33 15.12 5.71
N SER A 97 -23.11 14.07 5.43
CA SER A 97 -24.17 13.58 6.32
C SER A 97 -23.65 12.94 7.61
N THR A 98 -22.36 12.58 7.71
CA THR A 98 -21.78 12.04 8.96
C THR A 98 -21.15 13.11 9.84
N LEU A 99 -21.07 14.35 9.33
CA LEU A 99 -20.45 15.50 10.00
C LEU A 99 -21.47 16.51 10.54
N VAL A 100 -22.77 16.27 10.31
CA VAL A 100 -23.91 17.03 10.84
C VAL A 100 -24.67 16.15 11.82
#